data_AF-A0A1B6FMN5-F1
#
_entry.id   AF-A0A1B6FMN5-F1
#
_cell.length_a   1.000
_cell.length_b   1.000
_cell.length_c   1.000
_cell.angle_alpha   90.00
_cell.angle_beta   90.00
_cell.angle_gamma   90.00
#
_symmetry.space_group_name_H-M   'P 1'
#
loop_
_entity.id
_entity.type
_entity.pdbx_description
1 polymer ?
#
loop_
_entity_poly.entity_id
_entity_poly.type
_entity_poly.pdbx_seq_one_letter_code
_entity_poly.pdbx_strand_id
1 'polypeptide(L)'
;MSNDRSRKQTKYFKFSSKTEPQGNLEICLEFFCNCVMCFLFLCILISCVRIMVNHYNTNLREYAYRHQKASIETSFGYFPPEFSIGCSSSAYQIEGAWNIDGKGENIWDKLVHQKPSLIKNNDTGDVACDSYHKYKEDVQLIKYIGFNHYRFSISWSRVLPTGHDNFVNQAGIDYYNNLIDELLANGIQPMITLYHFDLPQPLQELGGWTNPVMATYFEDYARVVFKAYASKVKWWITINEPNYVMLGYGQTNSTPVQAPHIFQ
;
A
#
# COMPACT_ATOMS: atom_id res chain seq x y z
N MET A 1 46.25 52.12 83.22
CA MET A 1 46.60 51.20 82.11
C MET A 1 46.31 49.79 82.63
N SER A 2 45.07 49.27 82.49
CA SER A 2 44.56 48.37 81.41
C SER A 2 45.42 47.10 81.24
N ASN A 3 44.95 45.86 81.13
CA ASN A 3 43.65 45.19 80.97
C ASN A 3 43.91 43.71 81.36
N ASP A 4 43.09 43.03 82.16
CA ASP A 4 41.92 42.23 81.77
C ASP A 4 42.21 40.80 81.21
N ARG A 5 41.78 39.78 81.99
CA ARG A 5 40.73 38.78 81.63
C ARG A 5 41.02 37.30 81.98
N SER A 6 40.14 36.81 82.87
CA SER A 6 39.81 35.49 83.44
C SER A 6 40.05 34.16 82.69
N ARG A 7 40.22 33.06 83.46
CA ARG A 7 39.31 31.88 83.43
C ARG A 7 39.40 30.97 84.68
N LYS A 8 38.24 30.44 85.08
CA LYS A 8 37.90 29.74 86.35
C LYS A 8 38.00 28.20 86.26
N GLN A 9 38.51 27.61 87.35
CA GLN A 9 38.07 26.46 88.16
C GLN A 9 37.31 25.22 87.58
N THR A 10 37.94 24.05 87.81
CA THR A 10 37.50 22.78 88.47
C THR A 10 36.27 21.94 88.06
N LYS A 11 36.56 20.62 88.13
CA LYS A 11 35.75 19.47 88.61
C LYS A 11 34.65 18.91 87.70
N TYR A 12 34.86 17.68 87.26
CA TYR A 12 33.80 16.77 86.83
C TYR A 12 33.48 15.74 87.92
N PHE A 13 32.18 15.56 88.15
CA PHE A 13 31.54 14.70 89.13
C PHE A 13 30.68 13.67 88.39
N LYS A 14 30.69 12.43 88.91
CA LYS A 14 29.63 11.40 88.93
C LYS A 14 29.18 10.63 87.66
N PHE A 15 29.24 9.31 87.84
CA PHE A 15 28.48 8.24 87.18
C PHE A 15 26.96 8.37 87.39
N SER A 16 26.20 8.18 86.29
CA SER A 16 24.85 7.53 86.12
C SER A 16 24.41 7.89 84.68
N SER A 17 23.79 7.10 83.80
CA SER A 17 22.79 6.01 83.87
C SER A 17 22.64 5.32 82.50
N LYS A 18 22.20 4.04 82.49
CA LYS A 18 21.41 3.26 81.50
C LYS A 18 21.14 3.83 80.07
N THR A 19 21.39 3.04 79.00
CA THR A 19 20.43 2.36 78.06
C THR A 19 21.06 1.94 76.70
N GLU A 20 20.56 0.85 76.11
CA GLU A 20 21.02 0.02 74.95
C GLU A 20 21.02 0.66 73.52
N PRO A 21 21.75 0.08 72.53
CA PRO A 21 21.64 0.42 71.11
C PRO A 21 21.06 -0.70 70.22
N GLN A 22 19.99 -1.40 70.62
CA GLN A 22 19.37 -2.48 69.80
C GLN A 22 18.16 -2.05 68.94
N GLY A 23 17.52 -0.90 69.20
CA GLY A 23 16.25 -0.52 68.53
C GLY A 23 16.36 0.07 67.11
N ASN A 24 17.53 0.53 66.65
CA ASN A 24 17.63 1.28 65.38
C ASN A 24 17.79 0.41 64.12
N LEU A 25 18.24 -0.84 64.25
CA LEU A 25 18.48 -1.71 63.08
C LEU A 25 17.20 -2.44 62.64
N GLU A 26 16.35 -2.84 63.58
CA GLU A 26 15.04 -3.47 63.30
C GLU A 26 14.08 -2.49 62.59
N ILE A 27 14.03 -1.23 63.05
CA ILE A 27 13.19 -0.19 62.42
C ILE A 27 13.62 0.07 60.97
N CYS A 28 14.93 0.10 60.69
CA CYS A 28 15.43 0.25 59.32
C CYS A 28 15.12 -0.96 58.43
N LEU A 29 15.21 -2.19 58.97
CA LEU A 29 14.85 -3.40 58.22
C LEU A 29 13.35 -3.47 57.93
N GLU A 30 12.50 -3.12 58.88
CA GLU A 30 11.04 -3.07 58.68
C GLU A 30 10.65 -2.01 57.66
N PHE A 31 11.28 -0.83 57.70
CA PHE A 31 11.02 0.23 56.73
C PHE A 31 11.46 -0.18 55.32
N PHE A 32 12.63 -0.81 55.19
CA PHE A 32 13.13 -1.32 53.92
C PHE A 32 12.24 -2.44 53.35
N CYS A 33 11.81 -3.38 54.21
CA CYS A 33 10.92 -4.48 53.81
C CYS A 33 9.56 -3.95 53.35
N ASN A 34 8.98 -2.97 54.06
CA ASN A 34 7.73 -2.32 53.67
C ASN A 34 7.86 -1.54 52.35
N CYS A 35 8.98 -0.85 52.10
CA CYS A 35 9.23 -0.16 50.83
C CYS A 35 9.34 -1.14 49.65
N VAL A 36 10.04 -2.27 49.81
CA VAL A 36 10.18 -3.29 48.78
C VAL A 36 8.84 -3.96 48.49
N MET A 37 8.06 -4.27 49.53
CA MET A 37 6.72 -4.83 49.39
C MET A 37 5.77 -3.86 48.67
N CYS A 38 5.78 -2.57 49.01
CA CYS A 38 5.00 -1.56 48.30
C CYS A 38 5.40 -1.43 46.82
N PHE A 39 6.69 -1.50 46.51
CA PHE A 39 7.17 -1.44 45.13
C PHE A 39 6.73 -2.66 44.31
N LEU A 40 6.83 -3.87 44.88
CA LEU A 40 6.36 -5.09 44.24
C LEU A 40 4.84 -5.07 44.01
N PHE A 41 4.06 -4.60 44.99
CA PHE A 41 2.61 -4.41 44.83
C PHE A 41 2.27 -3.42 43.71
N LEU A 42 2.99 -2.30 43.61
CA LEU A 42 2.80 -1.32 42.55
C LEU A 42 3.14 -1.90 41.17
N CYS A 43 4.24 -2.65 41.04
CA CYS A 43 4.61 -3.31 39.79
C CYS A 43 3.57 -4.35 39.35
N ILE A 44 3.00 -5.12 40.29
CA ILE A 44 1.92 -6.08 40.01
C ILE A 44 0.66 -5.33 39.55
N LEU A 45 0.27 -4.26 40.25
CA LEU A 45 -0.88 -3.43 39.88
C LEU A 45 -0.75 -2.85 38.47
N ILE A 46 0.42 -2.27 38.13
CA ILE A 46 0.68 -1.72 36.79
C ILE A 46 0.60 -2.83 35.73
N SER A 47 1.15 -4.00 36.01
CA SER A 47 1.10 -5.16 35.09
C SER A 47 -0.34 -5.66 34.89
N CYS A 48 -1.13 -5.76 35.96
CA CYS A 48 -2.54 -6.13 35.90
C CYS A 48 -3.37 -5.12 35.11
N VAL A 49 -3.18 -3.81 35.35
CA VAL A 49 -3.85 -2.75 34.59
C VAL A 49 -3.49 -2.84 33.11
N ARG A 50 -2.21 -3.06 32.77
CA ARG A 50 -1.75 -3.20 31.39
C ARG A 50 -2.36 -4.43 30.70
N ILE A 51 -2.47 -5.56 31.41
CA ILE A 51 -3.13 -6.77 30.91
C ILE A 51 -4.62 -6.51 30.68
N MET A 52 -5.31 -5.86 31.62
CA MET A 52 -6.74 -5.53 31.47
C MET A 52 -6.98 -4.57 30.31
N VAL A 53 -6.16 -3.52 30.18
CA VAL A 53 -6.24 -2.56 29.06
C VAL A 53 -5.98 -3.26 27.73
N ASN A 54 -4.96 -4.12 27.66
CA ASN A 54 -4.70 -4.91 26.45
C ASN A 54 -5.86 -5.84 26.12
N HIS A 55 -6.39 -6.57 27.11
CA HIS A 55 -7.52 -7.47 26.92
C HIS A 55 -8.78 -6.73 26.46
N TYR A 56 -9.10 -5.59 27.09
CA TYR A 56 -10.20 -4.72 26.69
C TYR A 56 -10.03 -4.19 25.26
N ASN A 57 -8.84 -3.70 24.90
CA ASN A 57 -8.53 -3.24 23.54
C ASN A 57 -8.61 -4.38 22.50
N THR A 58 -8.24 -5.60 22.87
CA THR A 58 -8.33 -6.77 21.99
C THR A 58 -9.79 -7.17 21.76
N ASN A 59 -10.60 -7.20 22.82
CA ASN A 59 -12.04 -7.48 22.73
C ASN A 59 -12.79 -6.40 21.94
N LEU A 60 -12.43 -5.12 22.10
CA LEU A 60 -12.99 -4.04 21.29
C LEU A 60 -12.64 -4.19 19.81
N ARG A 61 -11.40 -4.59 19.49
CA ARG A 61 -10.98 -4.86 18.10
C ARG A 61 -11.74 -6.05 17.51
N GLU A 62 -11.88 -7.14 18.27
CA GLU A 62 -12.66 -8.29 17.82
C GLU A 62 -14.15 -7.96 17.67
N TYR A 63 -14.72 -7.15 18.57
CA TYR A 63 -16.10 -6.70 18.50
C TYR A 63 -16.32 -5.83 17.27
N ALA A 64 -15.46 -4.82 17.05
CA ALA A 64 -15.49 -3.98 15.86
C ALA A 64 -15.31 -4.79 14.57
N TYR A 65 -14.39 -5.77 14.56
CA TYR A 65 -14.17 -6.68 13.45
C TYR A 65 -15.42 -7.55 13.16
N ARG A 66 -16.06 -8.11 14.19
CA ARG A 66 -17.29 -8.89 14.05
C ARG A 66 -18.47 -8.05 13.55
N HIS A 67 -18.55 -6.78 13.95
CA HIS A 67 -19.60 -5.86 13.49
C HIS A 67 -19.35 -5.34 12.08
N GLN A 68 -18.09 -5.20 11.67
CA GLN A 68 -17.72 -4.88 10.28
C GLN A 68 -17.92 -6.06 9.33
N LYS A 69 -17.81 -7.30 9.82
CA LYS A 69 -18.11 -8.53 9.05
C LYS A 69 -19.61 -8.81 8.90
N ALA A 70 -20.49 -7.95 9.44
CA ALA A 70 -21.89 -7.96 9.09
C ALA A 70 -22.01 -7.70 7.57
N SER A 71 -22.71 -8.60 6.89
CA SER A 71 -22.99 -8.56 5.47
C SER A 71 -23.30 -7.15 4.95
N ILE A 72 -22.77 -6.81 3.77
CA ILE A 72 -23.07 -5.53 3.11
C ILE A 72 -24.57 -5.47 2.83
N GLU A 73 -25.27 -4.58 3.54
CA GLU A 73 -26.70 -4.38 3.40
C GLU A 73 -26.98 -3.60 2.11
N THR A 74 -27.85 -4.15 1.26
CA THR A 74 -28.34 -3.51 0.04
C THR A 74 -29.86 -3.43 0.08
N SER A 75 -30.45 -2.61 -0.78
CA SER A 75 -31.91 -2.56 -0.98
C SER A 75 -32.53 -3.91 -1.40
N PHE A 76 -31.72 -4.91 -1.75
CA PHE A 76 -32.14 -6.23 -2.21
C PHE A 76 -31.69 -7.39 -1.30
N GLY A 77 -31.04 -7.11 -0.16
CA GLY A 77 -30.56 -8.13 0.78
C GLY A 77 -29.07 -7.98 1.13
N TYR A 78 -28.46 -9.09 1.53
CA TYR A 78 -27.12 -9.14 2.13
C TYR A 78 -26.14 -9.92 1.27
N PHE A 79 -24.97 -9.33 0.96
CA PHE A 79 -23.86 -10.09 0.39
C PHE A 79 -23.15 -10.94 1.47
N PRO A 80 -22.61 -12.12 1.13
CA PRO A 80 -21.81 -12.88 2.08
C PRO A 80 -20.59 -12.06 2.53
N PRO A 81 -20.07 -12.26 3.75
CA PRO A 81 -18.97 -11.45 4.28
C PRO A 81 -17.68 -11.50 3.44
N GLU A 82 -17.50 -12.57 2.66
CA GLU A 82 -16.37 -12.77 1.76
C GLU A 82 -16.58 -12.14 0.36
N PHE A 83 -17.72 -11.50 0.11
CA PHE A 83 -18.01 -10.84 -1.16
C PHE A 83 -17.08 -9.65 -1.40
N SER A 84 -16.58 -9.54 -2.62
CA SER A 84 -15.63 -8.52 -3.02
C SER A 84 -16.34 -7.39 -3.77
N ILE A 85 -16.14 -6.15 -3.33
CA ILE A 85 -16.67 -4.95 -4.00
C ILE A 85 -15.51 -4.02 -4.29
N GLY A 86 -15.41 -3.60 -5.55
CA GLY A 86 -14.32 -2.78 -6.02
C GLY A 86 -14.70 -1.91 -7.20
N CYS A 87 -13.73 -1.13 -7.65
CA CYS A 87 -13.79 -0.40 -8.91
C CYS A 87 -12.71 -0.89 -9.88
N SER A 88 -12.72 -0.37 -11.11
CA SER A 88 -11.76 -0.76 -12.14
C SER A 88 -11.31 0.42 -12.98
N SER A 89 -10.09 0.32 -13.52
CA SER A 89 -9.52 1.26 -14.50
C SER A 89 -8.68 0.52 -15.55
N SER A 90 -8.19 1.26 -16.55
CA SER A 90 -7.14 0.81 -17.46
C SER A 90 -6.06 1.88 -17.63
N ALA A 91 -4.83 1.43 -17.87
CA ALA A 91 -3.64 2.26 -17.86
C ALA A 91 -3.76 3.49 -18.78
N TYR A 92 -4.07 3.27 -20.07
CA TYR A 92 -4.16 4.39 -21.03
C TYR A 92 -5.28 5.39 -20.69
N GLN A 93 -6.36 4.92 -20.06
CA GLN A 93 -7.51 5.77 -19.74
C GLN A 93 -7.29 6.69 -18.54
N ILE A 94 -6.35 6.37 -17.63
CA ILE A 94 -6.19 7.13 -16.37
C ILE A 94 -4.78 7.63 -16.11
N GLU A 95 -3.73 6.92 -16.57
CA GLU A 95 -2.37 7.18 -16.10
C GLU A 95 -1.81 8.52 -16.59
N GLY A 96 -1.95 8.80 -17.89
CA GLY A 96 -1.19 9.87 -18.52
C GLY A 96 0.31 9.59 -18.53
N ALA A 97 1.10 10.65 -18.46
CA ALA A 97 2.57 10.58 -18.45
C ALA A 97 3.08 9.70 -19.59
N TRP A 98 2.51 9.91 -20.78
CA TRP A 98 2.57 8.97 -21.90
C TRP A 98 3.98 8.73 -22.45
N ASN A 99 4.88 9.70 -22.27
CA ASN A 99 6.28 9.70 -22.72
C ASN A 99 7.27 10.01 -21.59
N ILE A 100 6.86 9.85 -20.33
CA ILE A 100 7.67 10.15 -19.15
C ILE A 100 8.36 8.87 -18.65
N ASP A 101 9.54 9.05 -18.02
CA ASP A 101 10.32 7.99 -17.37
C ASP A 101 10.56 6.76 -18.24
N GLY A 102 10.82 6.98 -19.54
CA GLY A 102 11.18 5.92 -20.47
C GLY A 102 10.03 5.06 -20.98
N LYS A 103 8.76 5.42 -20.72
CA LYS A 103 7.60 4.76 -21.36
C LYS A 103 7.71 4.84 -22.90
N GLY A 104 7.47 3.71 -23.56
CA GLY A 104 7.35 3.64 -25.02
C GLY A 104 5.96 4.03 -25.53
N GLU A 105 5.90 4.40 -26.81
CA GLU A 105 4.66 4.65 -27.55
C GLU A 105 3.84 3.34 -27.68
N ASN A 106 2.53 3.43 -27.45
CA ASN A 106 1.57 2.36 -27.73
C ASN A 106 0.64 2.71 -28.90
N ILE A 107 -0.20 1.75 -29.29
CA ILE A 107 -1.12 1.92 -30.43
C ILE A 107 -2.11 3.08 -30.27
N TRP A 108 -2.51 3.41 -29.04
CA TRP A 108 -3.40 4.53 -28.79
C TRP A 108 -2.67 5.86 -28.88
N ASP A 109 -1.48 5.98 -28.27
CA ASP A 109 -0.61 7.16 -28.36
C ASP A 109 -0.46 7.55 -29.83
N LYS A 110 -0.02 6.60 -30.67
CA LYS A 110 0.18 6.84 -32.11
C LYS A 110 -1.10 7.21 -32.83
N LEU A 111 -2.21 6.50 -32.55
CA LEU A 111 -3.47 6.76 -33.25
C LEU A 111 -3.97 8.18 -32.97
N VAL A 112 -4.03 8.59 -31.71
CA VAL A 112 -4.62 9.88 -31.34
C VAL A 112 -3.73 11.05 -31.78
N HIS A 113 -2.41 10.88 -31.79
CA HIS A 113 -1.48 11.90 -32.28
C HIS A 113 -1.47 12.01 -33.81
N GLN A 114 -1.61 10.89 -34.53
CA GLN A 114 -1.61 10.91 -36.01
C GLN A 114 -2.97 11.23 -36.62
N LYS A 115 -4.06 10.82 -35.96
CA LYS A 115 -5.44 10.94 -36.46
C LYS A 115 -6.37 11.47 -35.38
N PRO A 116 -6.14 12.69 -34.85
CA PRO A 116 -6.94 13.25 -33.76
C PRO A 116 -8.43 13.28 -34.08
N SER A 117 -8.80 13.49 -35.35
CA SER A 117 -10.19 13.55 -35.82
C SER A 117 -10.99 12.24 -35.68
N LEU A 118 -10.34 11.13 -35.35
CA LEU A 118 -11.03 9.87 -35.02
C LEU A 118 -11.59 9.89 -33.59
N ILE A 119 -11.11 10.80 -32.74
CA ILE A 119 -11.62 11.02 -31.39
C ILE A 119 -12.60 12.18 -31.44
N LYS A 120 -13.79 12.00 -30.84
CA LYS A 120 -14.92 12.94 -30.92
C LYS A 120 -14.54 14.41 -30.67
N ASN A 121 -13.61 14.67 -29.74
CA ASN A 121 -13.16 16.02 -29.36
C ASN A 121 -11.66 16.24 -29.65
N ASN A 122 -10.99 15.35 -30.38
CA ASN A 122 -9.53 15.34 -30.53
C ASN A 122 -8.75 15.20 -29.20
N ASP A 123 -9.38 14.66 -28.16
CA ASP A 123 -8.74 14.41 -26.85
C ASP A 123 -7.68 13.28 -26.95
N THR A 124 -6.70 13.30 -26.05
CA THR A 124 -5.65 12.27 -25.97
C THR A 124 -5.51 11.71 -24.56
N GLY A 125 -4.78 10.59 -24.44
CA GLY A 125 -4.40 10.00 -23.16
C GLY A 125 -3.11 10.59 -22.56
N ASP A 126 -2.60 11.71 -23.09
CA ASP A 126 -1.29 12.25 -22.70
C ASP A 126 -1.20 12.55 -21.21
N VAL A 127 -2.28 13.10 -20.65
CA VAL A 127 -2.45 13.42 -19.22
C VAL A 127 -3.54 12.55 -18.60
N ALA A 128 -4.65 12.31 -19.30
CA ALA A 128 -5.79 11.53 -18.79
C ALA A 128 -6.27 12.04 -17.40
N CYS A 129 -6.35 11.16 -16.39
CA CYS A 129 -6.64 11.53 -15.01
C CYS A 129 -5.38 11.89 -14.20
N ASP A 130 -4.20 11.79 -14.82
CA ASP A 130 -2.88 12.02 -14.22
C ASP A 130 -2.57 11.03 -13.08
N SER A 131 -3.14 9.83 -13.13
CA SER A 131 -2.97 8.79 -12.11
C SER A 131 -1.53 8.32 -11.99
N TYR A 132 -0.68 8.50 -13.02
CA TYR A 132 0.75 8.22 -12.89
C TYR A 132 1.40 9.00 -11.73
N HIS A 133 1.01 10.27 -11.57
CA HIS A 133 1.47 11.11 -10.48
C HIS A 133 0.54 11.08 -9.26
N LYS A 134 -0.75 10.79 -9.47
CA LYS A 134 -1.83 10.90 -8.48
C LYS A 134 -2.40 9.57 -7.98
N TYR A 135 -1.66 8.49 -8.13
CA TYR A 135 -2.13 7.16 -7.74
C TYR A 135 -2.48 7.08 -6.24
N LYS A 136 -1.84 7.90 -5.38
CA LYS A 136 -2.16 7.95 -3.95
C LYS A 136 -3.54 8.52 -3.70
N GLU A 137 -3.93 9.56 -4.43
CA GLU A 137 -5.25 10.16 -4.40
C GLU A 137 -6.31 9.15 -4.84
N ASP A 138 -6.04 8.40 -5.91
CA ASP A 138 -6.91 7.30 -6.35
C ASP A 138 -7.12 6.27 -5.23
N VAL A 139 -6.05 5.83 -4.57
CA VAL A 139 -6.15 4.89 -3.44
C VAL A 139 -6.96 5.46 -2.28
N GLN A 140 -6.78 6.75 -1.96
CA GLN A 140 -7.58 7.39 -0.91
C GLN A 140 -9.06 7.48 -1.27
N LEU A 141 -9.41 7.73 -2.53
CA LEU A 141 -10.79 7.74 -2.98
C LEU A 141 -11.42 6.35 -2.89
N ILE A 142 -10.71 5.30 -3.31
CA ILE A 142 -11.17 3.90 -3.22
C ILE A 142 -11.45 3.52 -1.76
N LYS A 143 -10.52 3.89 -0.86
CA LYS A 143 -10.67 3.68 0.58
C LYS A 143 -11.84 4.46 1.16
N TYR A 144 -12.00 5.72 0.77
CA TYR A 144 -13.09 6.58 1.24
C TYR A 144 -14.46 6.02 0.86
N ILE A 145 -14.60 5.48 -0.35
CA ILE A 145 -15.83 4.80 -0.81
C ILE A 145 -16.08 3.50 -0.03
N GLY A 146 -15.04 2.89 0.54
CA GLY A 146 -15.11 1.64 1.30
C GLY A 146 -14.95 0.39 0.44
N PHE A 147 -14.38 0.53 -0.76
CA PHE A 147 -14.07 -0.60 -1.63
C PHE A 147 -12.87 -1.39 -1.12
N ASN A 148 -12.94 -2.72 -1.25
CA ASN A 148 -11.91 -3.64 -0.76
C ASN A 148 -11.08 -4.26 -1.90
N HIS A 149 -11.44 -4.03 -3.16
CA HIS A 149 -10.69 -4.45 -4.33
C HIS A 149 -10.49 -3.30 -5.31
N TYR A 150 -9.36 -3.31 -6.00
CA TYR A 150 -9.11 -2.44 -7.14
C TYR A 150 -8.51 -3.22 -8.29
N ARG A 151 -9.23 -3.23 -9.41
CA ARG A 151 -8.74 -3.80 -10.66
C ARG A 151 -8.13 -2.71 -11.53
N PHE A 152 -6.86 -2.85 -11.89
CA PHE A 152 -6.19 -1.95 -12.82
C PHE A 152 -5.42 -2.75 -13.86
N SER A 153 -5.03 -2.12 -14.98
CA SER A 153 -4.14 -2.75 -15.95
C SER A 153 -2.71 -2.23 -15.83
N ILE A 154 -1.75 -3.07 -16.22
CA ILE A 154 -0.36 -2.66 -16.40
C ILE A 154 -0.19 -2.17 -17.83
N SER A 155 0.47 -1.02 -18.01
CA SER A 155 0.85 -0.54 -19.33
C SER A 155 2.03 -1.35 -19.85
N TRP A 156 1.82 -2.14 -20.91
CA TRP A 156 2.90 -2.94 -21.49
C TRP A 156 4.02 -2.02 -21.98
N SER A 157 3.70 -0.95 -22.72
CA SER A 157 4.72 -0.02 -23.23
C SER A 157 5.42 0.78 -22.13
N ARG A 158 4.85 0.88 -20.92
CA ARG A 158 5.54 1.47 -19.76
C ARG A 158 6.55 0.53 -19.15
N VAL A 159 6.24 -0.77 -19.08
CA VAL A 159 7.13 -1.80 -18.49
C VAL A 159 8.19 -2.26 -19.49
N LEU A 160 7.80 -2.52 -20.74
CA LEU A 160 8.68 -2.91 -21.84
C LEU A 160 8.49 -1.91 -23.00
N PRO A 161 9.27 -0.82 -23.06
CA PRO A 161 9.10 0.24 -24.05
C PRO A 161 9.20 -0.22 -25.52
N THR A 162 10.02 -1.23 -25.78
CA THR A 162 10.16 -1.85 -27.10
C THR A 162 9.20 -3.02 -27.31
N GLY A 163 8.46 -3.41 -26.27
CA GLY A 163 7.65 -4.62 -26.22
C GLY A 163 8.42 -5.90 -25.86
N HIS A 164 9.75 -5.86 -25.82
CA HIS A 164 10.62 -7.00 -25.56
C HIS A 164 11.25 -6.94 -24.16
N ASP A 165 11.48 -8.11 -23.55
CA ASP A 165 12.01 -8.26 -22.19
C ASP A 165 13.52 -7.97 -22.06
N ASN A 166 14.21 -7.76 -23.18
CA ASN A 166 15.60 -7.32 -23.22
C ASN A 166 15.79 -5.87 -22.71
N PHE A 167 14.73 -5.08 -22.66
CA PHE A 167 14.74 -3.73 -22.12
C PHE A 167 13.54 -3.51 -21.19
N VAL A 168 13.74 -3.83 -19.92
CA VAL A 168 12.77 -3.56 -18.86
C VAL A 168 12.97 -2.13 -18.33
N ASN A 169 11.92 -1.33 -18.36
CA ASN A 169 11.91 -0.01 -17.78
C ASN A 169 11.65 -0.06 -16.28
N GLN A 170 12.69 0.17 -15.48
CA GLN A 170 12.59 0.09 -14.02
C GLN A 170 11.65 1.14 -13.42
N ALA A 171 11.56 2.35 -13.99
CA ALA A 171 10.63 3.36 -13.49
C ALA A 171 9.17 2.93 -13.67
N GLY A 172 8.86 2.26 -14.78
CA GLY A 172 7.57 1.61 -14.99
C GLY A 172 7.29 0.51 -13.96
N ILE A 173 8.30 -0.29 -13.61
CA ILE A 173 8.19 -1.31 -12.55
C ILE A 173 7.91 -0.67 -11.18
N ASP A 174 8.64 0.39 -10.87
CA ASP A 174 8.56 1.08 -9.59
C ASP A 174 7.21 1.77 -9.40
N TYR A 175 6.64 2.37 -10.45
CA TYR A 175 5.30 2.95 -10.42
C TYR A 175 4.23 1.94 -9.95
N TYR A 176 4.17 0.77 -10.59
CA TYR A 176 3.16 -0.23 -10.20
C TYR A 176 3.47 -0.89 -8.86
N ASN A 177 4.75 -1.09 -8.51
CA ASN A 177 5.12 -1.52 -7.16
C ASN A 177 4.60 -0.54 -6.09
N ASN A 178 4.79 0.76 -6.32
CA ASN A 178 4.33 1.81 -5.42
C ASN A 178 2.80 1.85 -5.31
N LEU A 179 2.07 1.70 -6.42
CA LEU A 179 0.61 1.59 -6.41
C LEU A 179 0.13 0.35 -5.64
N ILE A 180 0.74 -0.81 -5.91
CA ILE A 180 0.40 -2.07 -5.22
C ILE A 180 0.65 -1.96 -3.71
N ASP A 181 1.78 -1.39 -3.32
CA ASP A 181 2.13 -1.21 -1.90
C ASP A 181 1.17 -0.24 -1.21
N GLU A 182 0.80 0.86 -1.88
CA GLU A 182 -0.18 1.82 -1.35
C GLU A 182 -1.58 1.19 -1.20
N LEU A 183 -2.04 0.38 -2.18
CA LEU A 183 -3.30 -0.35 -2.08
C LEU A 183 -3.30 -1.31 -0.87
N LEU A 184 -2.26 -2.12 -0.74
CA LEU A 184 -2.14 -3.10 0.34
C LEU A 184 -2.02 -2.43 1.71
N ALA A 185 -1.28 -1.32 1.81
CA ALA A 185 -1.18 -0.52 3.04
C ALA A 185 -2.55 0.04 3.48
N ASN A 186 -3.48 0.23 2.54
CA ASN A 186 -4.84 0.69 2.79
C ASN A 186 -5.88 -0.44 2.85
N GLY A 187 -5.44 -1.71 2.87
CA GLY A 187 -6.33 -2.87 2.98
C GLY A 187 -7.11 -3.19 1.71
N ILE A 188 -6.72 -2.63 0.57
CA ILE A 188 -7.37 -2.84 -0.73
C ILE A 188 -6.59 -3.92 -1.48
N GLN A 189 -7.30 -4.96 -1.94
CA GLN A 189 -6.71 -6.05 -2.70
C GLN A 189 -6.52 -5.66 -4.17
N PRO A 190 -5.29 -5.70 -4.70
CA PRO A 190 -5.03 -5.44 -6.11
C PRO A 190 -5.46 -6.63 -6.99
N MET A 191 -6.04 -6.32 -8.13
CA MET A 191 -6.29 -7.25 -9.23
C MET A 191 -5.68 -6.69 -10.51
N ILE A 192 -4.75 -7.41 -11.11
CA ILE A 192 -4.03 -6.93 -12.29
C ILE A 192 -4.63 -7.49 -13.56
N THR A 193 -4.91 -6.62 -14.53
CA THR A 193 -5.13 -6.97 -15.92
C THR A 193 -3.82 -6.80 -16.70
N LEU A 194 -3.29 -7.85 -17.32
CA LEU A 194 -2.00 -7.78 -18.03
C LEU A 194 -2.08 -6.94 -19.31
N TYR A 195 -3.17 -7.07 -20.08
CA TYR A 195 -3.36 -6.34 -21.33
C TYR A 195 -4.75 -5.71 -21.42
N HIS A 196 -4.78 -4.40 -21.72
CA HIS A 196 -6.00 -3.62 -21.89
C HIS A 196 -5.85 -2.65 -23.06
N PHE A 197 -5.77 -3.20 -24.28
CA PHE A 197 -5.78 -2.44 -25.54
C PHE A 197 -4.58 -1.49 -25.73
N ASP A 198 -3.46 -1.72 -25.06
CA ASP A 198 -2.33 -0.80 -24.96
C ASP A 198 -1.03 -1.38 -25.55
N LEU A 199 -1.14 -2.09 -26.66
CA LEU A 199 -0.01 -2.79 -27.29
C LEU A 199 1.15 -1.80 -27.60
N PRO A 200 2.41 -2.13 -27.26
CA PRO A 200 3.57 -1.34 -27.68
C PRO A 200 3.60 -1.20 -29.19
N GLN A 201 3.83 0.02 -29.67
CA GLN A 201 3.79 0.33 -31.09
C GLN A 201 4.76 -0.51 -31.93
N PRO A 202 6.01 -0.81 -31.49
CA PRO A 202 6.90 -1.69 -32.25
C PRO A 202 6.32 -3.08 -32.50
N LEU A 203 5.54 -3.63 -31.57
CA LEU A 203 4.86 -4.92 -31.74
C LEU A 203 3.68 -4.82 -32.71
N GLN A 204 2.97 -3.69 -32.72
CA GLN A 204 1.94 -3.44 -33.73
C GLN A 204 2.52 -3.38 -35.15
N GLU A 205 3.71 -2.79 -35.30
CA GLU A 205 4.43 -2.71 -36.59
C GLU A 205 4.92 -4.08 -37.08
N LEU A 206 5.11 -5.04 -36.16
CA LEU A 206 5.36 -6.44 -36.47
C LEU A 206 4.09 -7.21 -36.91
N GLY A 207 2.94 -6.55 -36.95
CA GLY A 207 1.64 -7.14 -37.29
C GLY A 207 0.67 -7.23 -36.12
N GLY A 208 1.10 -6.90 -34.89
CA GLY A 208 0.25 -6.96 -33.71
C GLY A 208 -0.36 -8.36 -33.50
N TRP A 209 -1.54 -8.43 -32.90
CA TRP A 209 -2.19 -9.69 -32.52
C TRP A 209 -2.55 -10.63 -33.68
N THR A 210 -2.46 -10.18 -34.94
CA THR A 210 -2.60 -11.09 -36.10
C THR A 210 -1.32 -11.86 -36.40
N ASN A 211 -0.18 -11.47 -35.80
CA ASN A 211 1.07 -12.20 -35.91
C ASN A 211 1.15 -13.31 -34.83
N PRO A 212 1.33 -14.59 -35.21
CA PRO A 212 1.38 -15.70 -34.25
C PRO A 212 2.52 -15.60 -33.22
N VAL A 213 3.60 -14.87 -33.51
CA VAL A 213 4.72 -14.67 -32.56
C VAL A 213 4.30 -13.85 -31.32
N MET A 214 3.18 -13.13 -31.39
CA MET A 214 2.71 -12.30 -30.28
C MET A 214 2.42 -13.09 -29.02
N ALA A 215 2.03 -14.37 -29.14
CA ALA A 215 1.84 -15.23 -27.98
C ALA A 215 3.14 -15.37 -27.17
N THR A 216 4.29 -15.50 -27.85
CA THR A 216 5.61 -15.57 -27.20
C THR A 216 5.97 -14.24 -26.53
N TYR A 217 5.83 -13.11 -27.21
CA TYR A 217 6.14 -11.81 -26.60
C TYR A 217 5.22 -11.46 -25.44
N PHE A 218 3.95 -11.87 -25.52
CA PHE A 218 3.03 -11.71 -24.40
C PHE A 218 3.41 -12.60 -23.21
N GLU A 219 3.91 -13.82 -23.44
CA GLU A 219 4.45 -14.68 -22.40
C GLU A 219 5.67 -14.04 -21.72
N ASP A 220 6.62 -13.50 -22.50
CA ASP A 220 7.82 -12.84 -21.98
C ASP A 220 7.46 -11.62 -21.12
N TYR A 221 6.54 -10.79 -21.63
CA TYR A 221 5.96 -9.68 -20.87
C TYR A 221 5.31 -10.14 -19.56
N ALA A 222 4.43 -11.14 -19.64
CA ALA A 222 3.76 -11.69 -18.46
C ALA A 222 4.78 -12.21 -17.43
N ARG A 223 5.87 -12.85 -17.87
CA ARG A 223 6.95 -13.34 -17.01
C ARG A 223 7.63 -12.20 -16.25
N VAL A 224 7.90 -11.07 -16.91
CA VAL A 224 8.45 -9.86 -16.26
C VAL A 224 7.48 -9.34 -15.19
N VAL A 225 6.19 -9.18 -15.53
CA VAL A 225 5.16 -8.67 -14.62
C VAL A 225 4.94 -9.60 -13.43
N PHE A 226 4.86 -10.92 -13.65
CA PHE A 226 4.71 -11.89 -12.56
C PHE A 226 5.93 -11.91 -11.65
N LYS A 227 7.15 -11.87 -12.20
CA LYS A 227 8.37 -11.81 -11.41
C LYS A 227 8.40 -10.58 -10.51
N ALA A 228 7.88 -9.45 -10.99
CA ALA A 228 7.82 -8.22 -10.22
C ALA A 228 6.74 -8.24 -9.12
N TYR A 229 5.53 -8.75 -9.40
CA TYR A 229 4.37 -8.48 -8.54
C TYR A 229 3.66 -9.71 -7.94
N ALA A 230 3.92 -10.93 -8.38
CA ALA A 230 3.17 -12.12 -7.95
C ALA A 230 3.32 -12.47 -6.44
N SER A 231 4.40 -12.00 -5.81
CA SER A 231 4.55 -12.12 -4.36
C SER A 231 3.43 -11.37 -3.61
N LYS A 232 2.99 -10.22 -4.14
CA LYS A 232 2.00 -9.31 -3.54
C LYS A 232 0.58 -9.49 -4.12
N VAL A 233 0.45 -9.82 -5.40
CA VAL A 233 -0.84 -9.86 -6.12
C VAL A 233 -1.32 -11.29 -6.37
N LYS A 234 -2.59 -11.56 -6.09
CA LYS A 234 -3.21 -12.89 -6.21
C LYS A 234 -4.24 -13.01 -7.34
N TRP A 235 -4.82 -11.89 -7.76
CA TRP A 235 -5.86 -11.86 -8.77
C TRP A 235 -5.34 -11.32 -10.10
N TRP A 236 -5.56 -12.09 -11.16
CA TRP A 236 -4.99 -11.81 -12.48
C TRP A 236 -6.02 -12.00 -13.58
N ILE A 237 -6.03 -11.09 -14.53
CA ILE A 237 -6.78 -11.16 -15.78
C ILE A 237 -5.74 -11.02 -16.90
N THR A 238 -5.70 -11.97 -17.84
CA THR A 238 -4.72 -11.91 -18.92
C THR A 238 -5.06 -10.81 -19.92
N ILE A 239 -6.26 -10.86 -20.51
CA ILE A 239 -6.71 -9.94 -21.56
C ILE A 239 -8.09 -9.42 -21.18
N ASN A 240 -8.26 -8.09 -21.12
CA ASN A 240 -9.58 -7.48 -21.05
C ASN A 240 -10.29 -7.58 -22.41
N GLU A 241 -11.55 -8.00 -22.41
CA GLU A 241 -12.45 -7.92 -23.56
C GLU A 241 -11.82 -8.38 -24.89
N PRO A 242 -11.30 -9.63 -24.98
CA PRO A 242 -10.64 -10.13 -26.18
C PRO A 242 -11.51 -10.07 -27.44
N ASN A 243 -12.84 -10.15 -27.28
CA ASN A 243 -13.79 -9.95 -28.37
C ASN A 243 -13.70 -8.55 -28.98
N TYR A 244 -13.51 -7.50 -28.17
CA TYR A 244 -13.33 -6.13 -28.66
C TYR A 244 -11.92 -5.91 -29.23
N VAL A 245 -10.90 -6.58 -28.69
CA VAL A 245 -9.54 -6.58 -29.29
C VAL A 245 -9.61 -7.10 -30.72
N MET A 246 -10.36 -8.18 -30.94
CA MET A 246 -10.61 -8.74 -32.27
C MET A 246 -11.40 -7.78 -33.18
N LEU A 247 -12.38 -7.04 -32.65
CA LEU A 247 -13.15 -6.08 -33.44
C LEU A 247 -12.29 -4.93 -33.99
N GLY A 248 -11.22 -4.53 -33.30
CA GLY A 248 -10.24 -3.56 -33.82
C GLY A 248 -9.65 -3.97 -35.17
N TYR A 249 -9.50 -5.28 -35.39
CA TYR A 249 -9.01 -5.84 -36.65
C TYR A 249 -10.07 -5.98 -37.75
N GLY A 250 -11.36 -5.84 -37.41
CA GLY A 250 -12.47 -5.96 -38.34
C GLY A 250 -13.22 -4.66 -38.62
N GLN A 251 -12.96 -3.59 -37.85
CA GLN A 251 -13.69 -2.32 -37.92
C GLN A 251 -12.74 -1.12 -38.03
N THR A 252 -13.20 -0.03 -38.64
CA THR A 252 -12.37 1.17 -38.88
C THR A 252 -12.41 2.20 -37.75
N ASN A 253 -13.20 1.95 -36.70
CA ASN A 253 -13.47 2.89 -35.61
C ASN A 253 -12.99 2.41 -34.23
N SER A 254 -12.25 1.31 -34.16
CA SER A 254 -11.69 0.76 -32.92
C SER A 254 -10.22 0.41 -33.09
N THR A 255 -9.42 0.57 -32.04
CA THR A 255 -7.99 0.25 -32.07
C THR A 255 -7.73 -1.25 -31.85
N PRO A 256 -6.69 -1.81 -32.49
CA PRO A 256 -5.83 -1.16 -33.48
C PRO A 256 -6.59 -0.95 -34.78
N VAL A 257 -6.74 0.31 -35.24
CA VAL A 257 -7.38 0.60 -36.52
C VAL A 257 -6.40 0.10 -37.58
N GLN A 258 -6.59 -1.13 -38.05
CA GLN A 258 -5.91 -1.57 -39.25
C GLN A 258 -6.44 -0.71 -40.39
N ALA A 259 -5.65 0.30 -40.77
CA ALA A 259 -5.73 0.85 -42.11
C ALA A 259 -5.63 -0.32 -43.11
N PRO A 260 -6.37 -0.27 -44.23
CA PRO A 260 -6.89 -1.42 -45.01
C PRO A 260 -5.86 -2.34 -45.71
N HIS A 261 -4.59 -2.34 -45.31
CA HIS A 261 -3.49 -3.00 -46.01
C HIS A 261 -3.33 -4.50 -45.71
N ILE A 262 -4.19 -5.12 -44.91
CA ILE A 262 -4.04 -6.53 -44.51
C ILE A 262 -4.94 -7.48 -45.31
N PHE A 263 -5.80 -6.95 -46.20
CA PHE A 263 -6.62 -7.76 -47.12
C PHE A 263 -6.46 -7.36 -48.60
N GLN A 264 -5.26 -6.96 -49.04
CA GLN A 264 -4.93 -6.86 -50.46
C GLN A 264 -3.99 -7.98 -50.89
#